data_AF-A0A9X0B8M4-F1
#
_entry.id   AF-A0A9X0B8M4-F1
#
_cell.length_a   1.000
_cell.length_b   1.000
_cell.length_c   1.000
_cell.angle_alpha   90.00
_cell.angle_beta   90.00
_cell.angle_gamma   90.00
#
_symmetry.space_group_name_H-M   'P 1'
#
loop_
_entity.id
_entity.type
_entity.pdbx_description
1 polymer ?
#
loop_
_entity_poly.entity_id
_entity_poly.type
_entity_poly.pdbx_seq_one_letter_code
_entity_poly.pdbx_strand_id
1 'polypeptide(L)'
;MHYFEAPYRRRCFKVLTYSGPGCTGNVQDVVVDGGAACDGSVQPFQSYKENGWGKSNGQRIAFYSEPGCTTQSFIYDTYSYNGDYFHSGQCYDIDGHSPVHVAQGMKLY
;
A
#
# COMPACT_ATOMS: atom_id res chain seq x y z
N MET A 1 -6.21 -28.10 26.71
CA MET A 1 -6.10 -26.75 26.12
C MET A 1 -5.31 -26.90 24.83
N HIS A 2 -5.97 -26.87 23.67
CA HIS A 2 -5.27 -26.90 22.40
C HIS A 2 -4.77 -25.48 22.10
N TYR A 3 -3.45 -25.30 22.19
CA TYR A 3 -2.78 -24.13 21.63
C TYR A 3 -2.94 -24.19 20.11
N PHE A 4 -3.76 -23.30 19.56
CA PHE A 4 -3.78 -23.03 18.12
C PHE A 4 -2.55 -22.18 17.80
N GLU A 5 -1.40 -22.83 17.63
CA GLU A 5 -0.29 -22.23 16.91
C GLU A 5 -0.68 -22.19 15.43
N ALA A 6 -1.07 -21.01 14.94
CA ALA A 6 -1.26 -20.79 13.51
C ALA A 6 0.14 -20.66 12.87
N PRO A 7 0.62 -21.67 12.11
CA PRO A 7 1.92 -21.59 11.47
C PRO A 7 1.76 -20.73 10.22
N TYR A 8 2.50 -19.63 10.13
CA TYR A 8 2.65 -18.81 8.91
C TYR A 8 1.36 -18.20 8.34
N ARG A 9 0.78 -17.20 9.02
CA ARG A 9 -0.07 -16.23 8.32
C ARG A 9 0.77 -15.60 7.19
N ARG A 10 0.33 -15.81 5.95
CA ARG A 10 0.86 -15.12 4.76
C ARG A 10 1.03 -13.65 5.10
N ARG A 11 2.20 -13.09 4.81
CA ARG A 11 2.58 -11.70 5.10
C ARG A 11 1.78 -10.77 4.17
N CYS A 12 0.48 -10.65 4.42
CA CYS A 12 -0.40 -9.79 3.65
C CYS A 12 -0.24 -8.35 4.17
N PHE A 13 0.31 -7.48 3.34
CA PHE A 13 0.37 -6.04 3.60
C PHE A 13 -0.98 -5.46 3.20
N LYS A 14 -1.53 -4.57 4.02
CA LYS A 14 -2.74 -3.87 3.68
C LYS A 14 -2.47 -2.38 3.56
N VAL A 15 -3.14 -1.77 2.60
CA VAL A 15 -3.15 -0.32 2.44
C VAL A 15 -4.61 0.08 2.36
N LEU A 16 -5.04 0.97 3.24
CA LEU A 16 -6.32 1.65 3.12
C LEU A 16 -6.14 2.78 2.12
N THR A 17 -6.83 2.73 1.00
CA THR A 17 -6.82 3.79 -0.01
C THR A 17 -8.10 4.60 0.08
N TYR A 18 -8.02 5.88 -0.28
CA TYR A 18 -9.10 6.85 -0.15
C TYR A 18 -9.26 7.64 -1.44
N SER A 19 -10.49 7.80 -1.90
CA SER A 19 -10.78 8.50 -3.17
C SER A 19 -10.46 10.00 -3.15
N GLY A 20 -10.39 10.62 -1.96
CA GLY A 20 -10.06 12.03 -1.78
C GLY A 20 -8.75 12.23 -1.01
N PRO A 21 -8.23 13.47 -0.96
CA PRO A 21 -7.03 13.83 -0.21
C PRO A 21 -7.32 13.82 1.30
N GLY A 22 -6.29 13.79 2.13
CA GLY A 22 -6.39 13.78 3.58
C GLY A 22 -7.12 12.56 4.16
N CYS A 23 -7.12 11.43 3.44
CA CYS A 23 -7.81 10.20 3.82
C CYS A 23 -9.32 10.39 3.99
N THR A 24 -9.91 11.06 3.00
CA THR A 24 -11.35 11.34 2.93
C THR A 24 -12.02 10.63 1.75
N GLY A 25 -13.35 10.52 1.78
CA GLY A 25 -14.13 9.90 0.71
C GLY A 25 -14.25 8.38 0.85
N ASN A 26 -14.39 7.69 -0.29
CA ASN A 26 -14.58 6.24 -0.33
C ASN A 26 -13.31 5.51 0.05
N VAL A 27 -13.43 4.47 0.87
CA VAL A 27 -12.29 3.69 1.40
C VAL A 27 -12.27 2.31 0.75
N GLN A 28 -11.07 1.84 0.40
CA GLN A 28 -10.82 0.46 -0.02
C GLN A 28 -9.69 -0.15 0.81
N ASP A 29 -9.90 -1.36 1.35
CA ASP A 29 -8.84 -2.15 2.00
C ASP A 29 -8.16 -3.03 0.95
N VAL A 30 -6.94 -2.65 0.56
CA VAL A 30 -6.19 -3.30 -0.51
C VAL A 30 -5.11 -4.19 0.08
N VAL A 31 -5.12 -5.47 -0.30
CA VAL A 31 -4.01 -6.38 0.01
C VAL A 31 -2.91 -6.22 -1.04
N VAL A 32 -1.74 -5.76 -0.61
CA VAL A 32 -0.57 -5.57 -1.47
C VAL A 32 0.37 -6.77 -1.27
N ASP A 33 0.21 -7.79 -2.12
CA ASP A 33 1.06 -8.99 -2.10
C ASP A 33 1.57 -9.31 -3.50
N GLY A 34 2.87 -9.15 -3.74
CA GLY A 34 3.55 -9.62 -4.96
C GLY A 34 3.01 -9.10 -6.31
N GLY A 35 2.18 -8.05 -6.33
CA GLY A 35 1.53 -7.51 -7.54
C GLY A 35 0.02 -7.76 -7.64
N ALA A 36 -0.61 -8.34 -6.62
CA ALA A 36 -2.07 -8.52 -6.57
C ALA A 36 -2.83 -7.19 -6.73
N ALA A 37 -2.25 -6.08 -6.28
CA ALA A 37 -2.84 -4.74 -6.40
C ALA A 37 -2.46 -4.04 -7.73
N CYS A 38 -2.15 -4.80 -8.78
CA CYS A 38 -1.86 -4.30 -10.13
C CYS A 38 -2.91 -4.74 -11.17
N ASP A 39 -3.96 -5.47 -10.80
CA ASP A 39 -4.90 -6.09 -11.75
C ASP A 39 -6.13 -5.23 -12.11
N GLY A 40 -6.16 -3.96 -11.67
CA GLY A 40 -7.27 -3.03 -11.91
C GLY A 40 -8.43 -3.14 -10.91
N SER A 41 -8.37 -4.07 -9.96
CA SER A 41 -9.33 -4.14 -8.84
C SER A 41 -9.18 -2.97 -7.86
N VAL A 42 -8.01 -2.34 -7.84
CA VAL A 42 -7.73 -1.12 -7.07
C VAL A 42 -8.45 0.06 -7.71
N GLN A 43 -9.34 0.70 -6.95
CA GLN A 43 -9.99 1.92 -7.39
C GLN A 43 -9.01 3.09 -7.36
N PRO A 44 -9.15 4.07 -8.25
CA PRO A 44 -8.34 5.28 -8.21
C PRO A 44 -8.43 5.96 -6.83
N PHE A 45 -7.29 6.35 -6.29
CA PHE A 45 -7.18 6.93 -4.95
C PHE A 45 -6.21 8.11 -4.93
N GLN A 46 -6.47 9.07 -4.04
CA GLN A 46 -5.67 10.29 -3.88
C GLN A 46 -4.86 10.28 -2.59
N SER A 47 -5.23 9.44 -1.63
CA SER A 47 -4.50 9.30 -0.38
C SER A 47 -4.61 7.89 0.19
N TYR A 48 -3.73 7.55 1.12
CA TYR A 48 -3.65 6.21 1.68
C TYR A 48 -3.12 6.20 3.13
N LYS A 49 -3.38 5.09 3.81
CA LYS A 49 -2.78 4.71 5.09
C LYS A 49 -2.25 3.29 5.01
N GLU A 50 -1.00 3.11 5.39
CA GLU A 50 -0.39 1.79 5.47
C GLU A 50 -0.82 1.07 6.74
N ASN A 51 -1.26 -0.17 6.58
CA ASN A 51 -1.76 -1.02 7.65
C ASN A 51 -1.12 -2.43 7.53
N GLY A 52 -0.08 -2.71 8.31
CA GLY A 52 0.55 -4.03 8.27
C GLY A 52 1.67 -4.22 9.29
N TRP A 53 2.16 -5.46 9.41
CA TRP A 53 3.37 -5.84 10.16
C TRP A 53 4.35 -6.66 9.29
N GLY A 54 5.65 -6.43 9.44
CA GLY A 54 6.70 -6.72 8.45
C GLY A 54 8.06 -6.44 9.07
N LYS A 55 8.98 -7.33 8.76
CA LYS A 55 10.18 -7.53 9.56
C LYS A 55 11.37 -6.98 8.80
N SER A 56 11.99 -5.92 9.36
CA SER A 56 13.34 -5.42 9.01
C SER A 56 13.50 -4.89 7.58
N ASN A 57 13.66 -3.56 7.42
CA ASN A 57 14.32 -2.77 6.36
C ASN A 57 14.43 -3.32 4.90
N GLY A 58 13.60 -4.26 4.48
CA GLY A 58 13.76 -4.99 3.22
C GLY A 58 12.53 -4.94 2.32
N GLN A 59 11.41 -4.39 2.81
CA GLN A 59 10.15 -4.40 2.08
C GLN A 59 9.78 -2.99 1.63
N ARG A 60 9.35 -2.87 0.38
CA ARG A 60 8.96 -1.61 -0.24
C ARG A 60 7.57 -1.71 -0.85
N ILE A 61 6.78 -0.66 -0.71
CA ILE A 61 5.52 -0.53 -1.44
C ILE A 61 5.76 0.53 -2.51
N ALA A 62 5.65 0.12 -3.77
CA ALA A 62 5.66 1.03 -4.91
C ALA A 62 4.22 1.36 -5.30
N PHE A 63 3.99 2.61 -5.67
CA PHE A 63 2.70 3.15 -6.11
C PHE A 63 2.75 3.51 -7.59
N TYR A 64 1.64 3.31 -8.27
CA TYR A 64 1.51 3.50 -9.71
C TYR A 64 0.23 4.26 -10.07
N SER A 65 0.28 5.09 -11.12
CA SER A 65 -0.84 5.89 -11.61
C SER A 65 -1.86 5.07 -12.38
N GLU A 66 -1.49 3.88 -12.84
CA GLU A 66 -2.32 3.00 -13.65
C GLU A 66 -2.26 1.55 -13.12
N PRO A 67 -3.27 0.73 -13.45
CA PRO A 67 -3.16 -0.72 -13.33
C PRO A 67 -1.96 -1.27 -14.12
N GLY A 68 -1.52 -2.48 -13.78
CA GLY A 68 -0.41 -3.19 -14.43
C GLY A 68 0.96 -2.91 -13.82
N CYS A 69 1.10 -1.85 -13.01
CA CYS A 69 2.33 -1.50 -12.28
C CYS A 69 3.57 -1.45 -13.19
N THR A 70 3.44 -0.76 -14.33
CA THR A 70 4.53 -0.59 -15.30
C THR A 70 5.47 0.52 -14.85
N THR A 71 6.72 0.50 -15.32
CA THR A 71 7.72 1.54 -15.01
C THR A 71 7.25 2.94 -15.42
N GLN A 72 6.49 3.06 -16.51
CA GLN A 72 5.96 4.34 -17.00
C GLN A 72 4.90 4.93 -16.07
N SER A 73 4.16 4.06 -15.37
CA SER A 73 3.13 4.45 -14.41
C SER A 73 3.67 4.65 -12.99
N PHE A 74 4.98 4.46 -12.75
CA PHE A 74 5.55 4.56 -11.41
C PHE A 74 5.44 5.99 -10.86
N ILE A 75 4.97 6.10 -9.61
CA ILE A 75 4.83 7.37 -8.91
C ILE A 75 5.99 7.54 -7.93
N TYR A 76 6.08 6.65 -6.94
CA TYR A 76 7.14 6.60 -5.93
C TYR A 76 7.09 5.26 -5.17
N ASP A 77 8.11 5.00 -4.35
CA ASP A 77 8.11 3.92 -3.38
C ASP A 77 8.36 4.44 -1.96
N THR A 78 7.92 3.66 -0.99
CA THR A 78 8.13 3.90 0.43
C THR A 78 8.76 2.66 1.06
N TYR A 79 9.32 2.80 2.28
CA TYR A 79 10.20 1.80 2.91
C TYR A 79 9.80 1.52 4.36
N SER A 80 9.86 0.24 4.75
CA SER A 80 9.64 -0.13 6.15
C SER A 80 10.79 0.36 7.03
N TYR A 81 10.50 1.03 8.14
CA TYR A 81 11.50 1.38 9.16
C TYR A 81 11.56 0.31 10.27
N ASN A 82 12.76 0.06 10.81
CA ASN A 82 13.08 -0.99 11.80
C ASN A 82 12.12 -1.05 13.00
N GLY A 83 11.07 -1.88 12.88
CA GLY A 83 10.28 -2.36 14.01
C GLY A 83 8.99 -1.57 14.30
N ASP A 84 8.83 -0.39 13.71
CA ASP A 84 7.54 0.28 13.62
C ASP A 84 7.39 0.89 12.24
N TYR A 85 6.25 0.60 11.63
CA TYR A 85 6.00 0.63 10.20
C TYR A 85 6.26 1.98 9.53
N PHE A 86 6.38 1.96 8.19
CA PHE A 86 6.02 3.09 7.33
C PHE A 86 4.89 3.87 8.01
N HIS A 87 5.14 5.07 8.54
CA HIS A 87 4.47 5.60 9.75
C HIS A 87 2.99 5.17 9.89
N SER A 88 2.73 4.05 10.59
CA SER A 88 1.45 3.36 10.44
C SER A 88 0.30 4.22 10.96
N GLY A 89 -0.78 4.30 10.18
CA GLY A 89 -1.94 5.13 10.50
C GLY A 89 -1.81 6.61 10.16
N GLN A 90 -0.62 7.07 9.74
CA GLN A 90 -0.44 8.38 9.12
C GLN A 90 -1.13 8.39 7.75
N CYS A 91 -1.77 9.51 7.45
CA CYS A 91 -2.34 9.75 6.13
C CYS A 91 -1.28 10.37 5.21
N TYR A 92 -1.22 9.88 3.99
CA TYR A 92 -0.34 10.39 2.94
C TYR A 92 -1.16 10.68 1.69
N ASP A 93 -0.94 11.85 1.09
CA ASP A 93 -1.54 12.23 -0.19
C ASP A 93 -0.57 11.95 -1.33
N ILE A 94 -1.08 11.46 -2.46
CA ILE A 94 -0.27 11.10 -3.64
C ILE A 94 0.41 12.34 -4.24
N ASP A 95 -0.26 13.49 -4.20
CA ASP A 95 0.27 14.76 -4.71
C ASP A 95 1.40 15.36 -3.84
N GLY A 96 1.56 14.90 -2.61
CA GLY A 96 2.72 15.19 -1.77
C GLY A 96 4.00 14.47 -2.20
N HIS A 97 3.87 13.46 -3.09
CA HIS A 97 4.96 12.59 -3.51
C HIS A 97 5.23 12.63 -5.03
N SER A 98 4.32 13.18 -5.84
CA SER A 98 4.43 13.21 -7.30
C SER A 98 3.58 14.32 -7.94
N PRO A 99 3.91 14.79 -9.16
CA PRO A 99 3.02 15.65 -9.94
C PRO A 99 1.71 14.97 -10.38
N VAL A 100 1.60 13.64 -10.23
CA VAL A 100 0.35 12.91 -10.43
C VAL A 100 -0.48 12.96 -9.15
N HIS A 101 -1.77 13.25 -9.26
CA HIS A 101 -2.66 13.43 -8.10
C HIS A 101 -3.44 12.16 -7.72
N VAL A 102 -3.31 11.08 -8.50
CA VAL A 102 -4.10 9.86 -8.37
C VAL A 102 -3.23 8.63 -8.61
N ALA A 103 -3.38 7.61 -7.77
CA ALA A 103 -2.80 6.29 -7.94
C ALA A 103 -3.90 5.24 -8.20
N GLN A 104 -3.54 4.16 -8.89
CA GLN A 104 -4.43 3.02 -9.16
C GLN A 104 -3.70 1.67 -9.13
N GLY A 105 -2.43 1.64 -8.73
CA GLY A 105 -1.67 0.39 -8.62
C GLY A 105 -0.72 0.41 -7.44
N MET A 106 -0.49 -0.76 -6.84
CA MET A 106 0.48 -0.96 -5.77
C MET A 106 1.20 -2.29 -5.91
N LYS A 107 2.49 -2.30 -5.57
CA LYS A 107 3.29 -3.54 -5.57
C LYS A 107 4.22 -3.59 -4.38
N LEU A 108 4.22 -4.73 -3.70
CA LEU A 108 5.18 -5.05 -2.65
C LEU A 108 6.42 -5.68 -3.28
N TYR A 109 7.59 -5.17 -2.91
CA TYR A 109 8.91 -5.70 -3.22
C TYR A 109 9.61 -6.19 -1.95
#